data_AF-A0A7Z3GRC8-F1
#
_entry.id   AF-A0A7Z3GRC8-F1
#
_cell.length_a   1.000
_cell.length_b   1.000
_cell.length_c   1.000
_cell.angle_alpha   90.00
_cell.angle_beta   90.00
_cell.angle_gamma   90.00
#
_symmetry.space_group_name_H-M   'P 1'
#
loop_
_entity.id
_entity.type
_entity.pdbx_description
1 polymer ?
#
loop_
_entity_poly.entity_id
_entity_poly.type
_entity_poly.pdbx_seq_one_letter_code
_entity_poly.pdbx_strand_id
1 'polypeptide(L)'
;MTISCETIFKLTNAVEALVITGGSAIERAKLALHSLRGIKKEDFGGDIAAIPWNYIASVSKDIESGRADHQVAEKVISSIWQLFDAFRPRS
;
A
#
# COMPACT_ATOMS: atom_id res chain seq x y z
N MET A 1 -8.47 16.24 -8.62
CA MET A 1 -8.03 15.12 -9.48
C MET A 1 -8.69 13.86 -8.96
N THR A 2 -9.22 13.02 -9.84
CA THR A 2 -9.86 11.75 -9.47
C THR A 2 -8.84 10.64 -9.72
N ILE A 3 -8.58 9.82 -8.71
CA ILE A 3 -7.72 8.62 -8.84
C ILE A 3 -8.24 7.72 -9.96
N SER A 4 -7.34 7.07 -10.71
CA SER A 4 -7.74 6.18 -11.80
C SER A 4 -8.40 4.90 -11.29
N CYS A 5 -9.30 4.30 -12.08
CA CYS A 5 -9.89 3.00 -11.76
C CYS A 5 -8.83 1.89 -11.62
N GLU A 6 -7.76 1.94 -12.41
CA GLU A 6 -6.65 0.98 -12.31
C GLU A 6 -5.93 1.10 -10.95
N THR A 7 -5.66 2.33 -10.51
CA THR A 7 -5.01 2.60 -9.23
C THR A 7 -5.89 2.16 -8.06
N ILE A 8 -7.20 2.44 -8.12
CA ILE A 8 -8.16 1.93 -7.13
C ILE A 8 -8.15 0.40 -7.10
N PHE A 9 -8.21 -0.25 -8.26
CA PHE A 9 -8.24 -1.70 -8.35
C PHE A 9 -7.00 -2.35 -7.75
N LYS A 10 -5.81 -1.83 -8.05
CA LYS A 10 -4.55 -2.29 -7.46
C LYS A 10 -4.50 -2.08 -5.94
N LEU A 11 -5.05 -0.97 -5.45
CA LEU A 11 -5.14 -0.68 -4.02
C LEU A 11 -6.10 -1.63 -3.30
N THR A 12 -7.24 -1.96 -3.92
CA THR A 12 -8.17 -2.99 -3.44
C THR A 12 -7.47 -4.35 -3.36
N ASN A 13 -6.78 -4.77 -4.41
CA ASN A 13 -6.04 -6.04 -4.42
C ASN A 13 -4.93 -6.08 -3.36
N ALA A 14 -4.28 -4.94 -3.09
CA ALA A 14 -3.27 -4.83 -2.04
C ALA A 14 -3.91 -5.06 -0.67
N VAL A 15 -5.06 -4.45 -0.40
CA VAL A 15 -5.82 -4.64 0.85
C VAL A 15 -6.33 -6.07 0.99
N GLU A 16 -6.86 -6.68 -0.07
CA GLU A 16 -7.28 -8.08 -0.06
C GLU A 16 -6.11 -9.01 0.29
N ALA A 17 -4.93 -8.76 -0.25
CA ALA A 17 -3.72 -9.52 0.08
C ALA A 17 -3.35 -9.42 1.57
N LEU A 18 -3.60 -8.28 2.22
CA LEU A 18 -3.37 -8.10 3.66
C LEU A 18 -4.32 -8.92 4.54
N VAL A 19 -5.54 -9.15 4.06
CA VAL A 19 -6.60 -9.86 4.81
C VAL A 19 -6.54 -11.36 4.58
N ILE A 20 -6.35 -11.79 3.33
CA ILE A 20 -6.46 -13.19 2.92
C ILE A 20 -5.17 -13.97 3.25
N THR A 21 -4.01 -13.32 3.20
CA THR A 21 -2.74 -13.99 3.42
C THR A 21 -2.54 -14.29 4.91
N GLY A 22 -2.58 -15.56 5.29
CA GLY A 22 -2.05 -16.00 6.58
C GLY A 22 -0.52 -15.88 6.60
N GLY A 23 0.06 -15.36 7.68
CA GLY A 23 1.53 -15.26 7.81
C GLY A 23 2.00 -14.04 8.61
N SER A 24 3.32 -13.86 8.61
CA SER A 24 3.97 -12.72 9.27
C SER A 24 3.55 -11.38 8.64
N ALA A 25 3.70 -10.28 9.38
CA ALA A 25 3.46 -8.94 8.85
C ALA A 25 4.31 -8.67 7.59
N ILE A 26 5.54 -9.20 7.54
CA ILE A 26 6.45 -9.04 6.41
C ILE A 26 5.91 -9.74 5.16
N GLU A 27 5.44 -10.99 5.27
CA GLU A 27 4.88 -11.73 4.13
C GLU A 27 3.63 -11.05 3.58
N ARG A 28 2.72 -10.62 4.46
CA ARG A 28 1.53 -9.86 4.09
C ARG A 28 1.89 -8.55 3.39
N ALA A 29 2.84 -7.78 3.95
CA ALA A 29 3.29 -6.53 3.35
C ALA A 29 3.95 -6.76 1.98
N LYS A 30 4.76 -7.81 1.81
CA LYS A 30 5.38 -8.16 0.52
C LYS A 30 4.34 -8.42 -0.58
N LEU A 31 3.31 -9.21 -0.28
CA LEU A 31 2.25 -9.51 -1.26
C LEU A 31 1.42 -8.27 -1.59
N ALA A 32 1.08 -7.46 -0.58
CA ALA A 32 0.37 -6.21 -0.81
C ALA A 32 1.19 -5.23 -1.68
N LEU A 33 2.49 -5.11 -1.43
CA LEU A 33 3.39 -4.29 -2.25
C LEU A 33 3.50 -4.80 -3.69
N HIS A 34 3.43 -6.11 -3.91
CA HIS A 34 3.42 -6.69 -5.25
C HIS A 34 2.22 -6.18 -6.06
N SER A 35 1.02 -6.11 -5.45
CA SER A 35 -0.19 -5.56 -6.07
C SER A 35 -0.08 -4.07 -6.41
N LEU A 36 0.74 -3.31 -5.68
CA LEU A 36 0.96 -1.88 -5.89
C LEU A 36 2.02 -1.57 -6.97
N ARG A 37 2.60 -2.57 -7.63
CA ARG A 37 3.62 -2.36 -8.65
C ARG A 37 3.11 -1.52 -9.82
N GLY A 38 3.98 -0.60 -10.25
CA GLY A 38 3.69 0.31 -11.36
C GLY A 38 2.84 1.53 -10.98
N ILE A 39 2.32 1.61 -9.75
CA ILE A 39 1.71 2.83 -9.23
C ILE A 39 2.81 3.85 -8.93
N LYS A 40 2.55 5.11 -9.27
CA LYS A 40 3.39 6.27 -9.00
C LYS A 40 2.67 7.24 -8.08
N LYS A 41 3.41 8.19 -7.52
CA LYS A 41 2.86 9.19 -6.60
C LYS A 41 1.79 10.04 -7.27
N GLU A 42 1.98 10.36 -8.55
CA GLU A 42 1.09 11.20 -9.33
C GLU A 42 -0.30 10.58 -9.51
N ASP A 43 -0.41 9.26 -9.40
CA ASP A 43 -1.66 8.52 -9.55
C ASP A 43 -2.66 8.77 -8.41
N PHE A 44 -2.20 9.29 -7.27
CA PHE A 44 -3.03 9.57 -6.09
C PHE A 44 -3.56 11.02 -6.03
N GLY A 45 -3.19 11.90 -6.95
CA GLY A 45 -3.80 13.23 -7.11
C GLY A 45 -3.99 14.06 -5.82
N GLY A 46 -2.92 14.65 -5.28
CA GLY A 46 -2.97 15.64 -4.19
C GLY A 46 -2.22 15.23 -2.91
N ASP A 47 -2.11 16.18 -1.96
CA ASP A 47 -1.26 16.06 -0.76
C ASP A 47 -1.76 15.09 0.33
N ILE A 48 -3.08 14.83 0.40
CA ILE A 48 -3.69 14.03 1.48
C ILE A 48 -3.17 12.58 1.47
N ALA A 49 -2.81 12.06 0.29
CA ALA A 49 -2.25 10.72 0.10
C ALA A 49 -0.71 10.69 -0.01
N ALA A 50 -0.07 11.86 -0.06
CA ALA A 50 1.36 11.94 -0.26
C ALA A 50 2.12 11.34 0.93
N ILE A 51 1.65 11.54 2.17
CA ILE A 51 2.36 11.06 3.36
C ILE A 51 2.39 9.52 3.43
N PRO A 52 1.25 8.81 3.36
CA PRO A 52 1.27 7.33 3.40
C PRO A 52 2.00 6.73 2.19
N TRP A 53 1.81 7.28 0.99
CA TRP A 53 2.50 6.79 -0.21
C TRP A 53 4.01 7.00 -0.16
N ASN A 54 4.48 8.17 0.27
CA ASN A 54 5.92 8.44 0.41
C ASN A 54 6.57 7.45 1.38
N TYR A 55 5.89 7.12 2.48
CA TYR A 55 6.38 6.10 3.41
C TYR A 55 6.48 4.73 2.71
N ILE A 56 5.40 4.24 2.10
CA ILE A 56 5.38 2.97 1.35
C ILE A 56 6.50 2.92 0.32
N ALA A 57 6.64 3.97 -0.50
CA ALA A 57 7.67 4.06 -1.53
C ALA A 57 9.08 3.98 -0.92
N SER A 58 9.33 4.65 0.22
CA SER A 58 10.64 4.70 0.87
C SER A 58 11.11 3.36 1.41
N VAL A 59 10.20 2.49 1.89
CA VAL A 59 10.55 1.22 2.55
C VAL A 59 10.20 -0.03 1.74
N SER A 60 9.54 0.13 0.59
CA SER A 60 9.08 -0.99 -0.26
C SER A 60 10.21 -1.97 -0.61
N LYS A 61 11.38 -1.46 -1.01
CA LYS A 61 12.57 -2.27 -1.33
C LYS A 61 13.10 -3.06 -0.13
N ASP A 62 13.05 -2.48 1.07
CA ASP A 62 13.53 -3.15 2.27
C ASP A 62 12.59 -4.26 2.72
N ILE A 63 11.27 -4.06 2.54
CA ILE A 63 10.29 -5.13 2.71
C ILE A 63 10.49 -6.22 1.66
N GLU A 64 10.56 -5.89 0.37
CA GLU A 64 10.74 -6.88 -0.71
C GLU A 64 12.01 -7.72 -0.52
N SER A 65 13.12 -7.09 -0.13
CA SER A 65 14.40 -7.76 0.13
C SER A 65 14.47 -8.50 1.48
N GLY A 66 13.45 -8.39 2.33
CA GLY A 66 13.42 -9.03 3.65
C GLY A 66 14.38 -8.40 4.67
N ARG A 67 14.82 -7.17 4.44
CA ARG A 67 15.67 -6.39 5.37
C ARG A 67 14.86 -5.57 6.37
N ALA A 68 13.58 -5.37 6.10
CA ALA A 68 12.67 -4.68 7.01
C ALA A 68 12.36 -5.54 8.25
N ASP A 69 12.26 -4.87 9.39
CA ASP A 69 11.78 -5.48 10.62
C ASP A 69 10.24 -5.56 10.66
N HIS A 70 9.73 -6.15 11.74
CA HIS A 70 8.31 -6.31 11.97
C HIS A 70 7.55 -4.97 12.05
N GLN A 71 8.12 -3.96 12.72
CA GLN A 71 7.48 -2.66 12.92
C GLN A 71 7.35 -1.89 11.60
N VAL A 72 8.39 -1.95 10.77
CA VAL A 72 8.36 -1.36 9.42
C VAL A 72 7.25 -2.01 8.59
N ALA A 73 7.11 -3.34 8.66
CA ALA A 73 6.05 -4.06 7.97
C ALA A 73 4.65 -3.66 8.46
N GLU A 74 4.41 -3.63 9.77
CA GLU A 74 3.13 -3.20 10.34
C GLU A 74 2.75 -1.76 9.94
N LYS A 75 3.74 -0.85 9.94
CA LYS A 75 3.50 0.53 9.53
C LYS A 75 3.21 0.65 8.03
N VAL A 76 3.80 -0.21 7.18
CA VAL A 76 3.44 -0.28 5.75
C VAL A 76 2.02 -0.77 5.58
N ILE A 77 1.64 -1.85 6.28
CA ILE A 77 0.26 -2.37 6.27
C ILE A 77 -0.72 -1.26 6.65
N SER A 78 -0.45 -0.54 7.73
CA SER A 78 -1.28 0.59 8.16
C SER A 78 -1.35 1.71 7.10
N SER A 79 -0.23 2.03 6.46
CA SER A 79 -0.18 3.07 5.42
C SER A 79 -0.97 2.67 4.16
N ILE A 80 -0.96 1.38 3.79
CA ILE A 80 -1.78 0.86 2.68
C ILE A 80 -3.27 1.01 2.99
N TRP A 81 -3.68 0.69 4.22
CA TRP A 81 -5.05 0.90 4.68
C TRP A 81 -5.46 2.38 4.69
N GLN A 82 -4.57 3.28 5.13
CA GLN A 82 -4.83 4.72 5.10
C GLN A 82 -5.04 5.24 3.68
N LEU A 83 -4.22 4.79 2.72
CA LEU A 83 -4.44 5.10 1.30
C LEU A 83 -5.79 4.59 0.83
N PHE A 84 -6.12 3.33 1.13
CA PHE A 84 -7.40 2.75 0.72
C PHE A 84 -8.59 3.51 1.30
N ASP A 85 -8.56 3.86 2.58
CA ASP A 85 -9.63 4.63 3.23
C ASP A 85 -9.77 6.05 2.65
N ALA A 86 -8.67 6.66 2.21
CA ALA A 86 -8.69 7.98 1.57
C ALA A 86 -9.33 7.97 0.18
N PHE A 87 -9.23 6.86 -0.57
CA PHE A 87 -9.71 6.75 -1.95
C PHE A 87 -10.89 5.82 -2.17
N ARG A 88 -11.34 5.09 -1.14
CA ARG A 88 -12.54 4.28 -1.25
C ARG A 88 -13.75 5.19 -1.54
N PRO A 89 -14.69 4.75 -2.39
CA PRO A 89 -15.96 5.46 -2.54
C PRO A 89 -16.62 5.60 -1.16
N ARG A 90 -16.92 6.82 -0.74
CA ARG A 90 -17.77 7.05 0.43
C ARG A 90 -19.22 6.90 -0.03
N SER A 91 -19.86 5.85 0.47
CA SER A 91 -21.31 5.61 0.33
C SER A 91 -22.12 6.76 0.91
#